data_AF-A0A7G2K143-F1
#
_entry.id   AF-A0A7G2K143-F1
#
_cell.length_a   1.000
_cell.length_b   1.000
_cell.length_c   1.000
_cell.angle_alpha   90.00
_cell.angle_beta   90.00
_cell.angle_gamma   90.00
#
_symmetry.space_group_name_H-M   'P 1'
#
loop_
_entity.id
_entity.type
_entity.pdbx_description
1 polymer ?
#
loop_
_entity_poly.entity_id
_entity_poly.type
_entity_poly.pdbx_seq_one_letter_code
_entity_poly.pdbx_strand_id
1 'polypeptide(L)'
;ILKPSPEEYPFLAENEHATMRIMKELGFDVPENGLVSFAGEQNHKEFAFAIKRFDRDEQQKPMHQEQLDGAMNIRDKYGKIGADNEQYVSYERVAKFILQHTENHLAQQREIFRRIIYAYLLGNNDLHLRNFSFIYPKNSHPKLAPIYDFVSVSPYPEIFN
;
A
#
# COMPACT_ATOMS: atom_id res chain seq x y z
N ILE A 1 -4.03 9.56 8.24
CA ILE A 1 -3.99 8.30 9.02
C ILE A 1 -2.68 8.33 9.80
N LEU A 2 -2.71 7.94 11.07
CA LEU A 2 -1.55 7.89 11.95
C LEU A 2 -1.29 6.43 12.32
N LYS A 3 -0.04 5.96 12.19
CA LYS A 3 0.37 4.56 12.40
C LYS A 3 1.59 4.55 13.35
N PRO A 4 1.42 4.23 14.64
CA PRO A 4 2.55 4.06 15.57
C PRO A 4 3.30 2.75 15.30
N SER A 5 4.52 2.64 15.82
CA SER A 5 5.28 1.39 15.83
C SER A 5 4.78 0.48 16.95
N PRO A 6 4.33 -0.75 16.66
CA PRO A 6 4.00 -1.72 17.71
C PRO A 6 5.30 -2.28 18.34
N GLU A 7 5.22 -2.80 19.57
CA GLU A 7 6.39 -3.32 20.30
C GLU A 7 7.09 -4.46 19.55
N GLU A 8 6.31 -5.29 18.84
CA GLU A 8 6.81 -6.41 18.05
C GLU A 8 7.59 -5.97 16.80
N TYR A 9 7.37 -4.74 16.33
CA TYR A 9 8.05 -4.18 15.16
C TYR A 9 8.65 -2.80 15.51
N PRO A 10 9.80 -2.77 16.19
CA PRO A 10 10.47 -1.53 16.53
C PRO A 10 10.81 -0.74 15.26
N PHE A 11 10.69 0.58 15.33
CA PHE A 11 10.95 1.51 14.22
C PHE A 11 10.09 1.29 12.96
N LEU A 12 8.92 0.66 13.07
CA LEU A 12 8.04 0.41 11.92
C LEU A 12 7.55 1.69 11.24
N ALA A 13 7.26 2.73 12.01
CA ALA A 13 6.87 4.04 11.47
C ALA A 13 7.98 4.62 10.58
N GLU A 14 9.22 4.56 11.04
CA GLU A 14 10.41 5.05 10.34
C GLU A 14 10.70 4.20 9.09
N ASN A 15 10.53 2.88 9.19
CA ASN A 15 10.65 1.95 8.08
C ASN A 15 9.61 2.24 6.98
N GLU A 16 8.33 2.38 7.35
CA GLU A 16 7.27 2.73 6.40
C GLU A 16 7.56 4.10 5.76
N HIS A 17 7.97 5.11 6.55
CA HIS A 17 8.37 6.40 6.01
C HIS A 17 9.53 6.28 5.01
N ALA A 18 10.63 5.62 5.38
CA ALA A 18 11.79 5.47 4.51
C ALA A 18 11.44 4.76 3.20
N THR A 19 10.63 3.69 3.28
CA THR A 19 10.18 2.93 2.13
C THR A 19 9.27 3.77 1.22
N MET A 20 8.31 4.50 1.80
CA MET A 20 7.42 5.41 1.08
C MET A 20 8.16 6.58 0.43
N ARG A 21 9.24 7.07 1.05
CA ARG A 21 10.14 8.06 0.45
C ARG A 21 10.87 7.49 -0.77
N ILE A 22 11.40 6.28 -0.69
CA ILE A 22 12.01 5.61 -1.85
C ILE A 22 11.01 5.49 -3.00
N MET A 23 9.77 5.06 -2.70
CA MET A 23 8.72 4.97 -3.72
C MET A 23 8.42 6.35 -4.36
N LYS A 24 8.44 7.43 -3.58
CA LYS A 24 8.28 8.79 -4.12
C LYS A 24 9.43 9.19 -5.05
N GLU A 25 10.67 8.95 -4.64
CA GLU A 25 11.86 9.27 -5.46
C GLU A 25 11.94 8.44 -6.74
N LEU A 26 11.36 7.23 -6.74
CA LEU A 26 11.19 6.40 -7.93
C LEU A 26 10.06 6.90 -8.87
N GLY A 27 9.38 7.99 -8.52
CA GLY A 27 8.35 8.61 -9.34
C GLY A 27 6.99 7.92 -9.28
N PHE A 28 6.68 7.19 -8.20
CA PHE A 28 5.31 6.73 -7.95
C PHE A 28 4.44 7.85 -7.40
N ASP A 29 3.13 7.71 -7.64
CA ASP A 29 2.15 8.50 -6.91
C ASP A 29 2.09 8.01 -5.45
N VAL A 30 2.50 8.87 -4.54
CA VAL A 30 2.63 8.62 -3.10
C VAL A 30 2.02 9.83 -2.40
N PRO A 31 1.02 9.64 -1.52
CA PRO A 31 0.42 10.73 -0.76
C PRO A 31 1.46 11.41 0.15
N GLU A 32 1.23 12.68 0.46
CA GLU A 32 2.02 13.39 1.47
C GLU A 32 2.08 12.57 2.76
N ASN A 33 3.29 12.31 3.24
CA ASN A 33 3.54 11.54 4.44
C ASN A 33 4.77 12.03 5.18
N GLY A 34 4.88 11.66 6.46
CA GLY A 34 5.94 12.10 7.36
C GLY A 34 5.93 11.35 8.68
N LEU A 35 6.94 11.62 9.50
CA LEU A 35 7.00 11.16 10.89
C LEU A 35 6.52 12.25 11.83
N VAL A 36 5.69 11.88 12.79
CA VAL A 36 5.24 12.75 13.88
C VAL A 36 5.73 12.15 15.18
N SER A 37 6.44 12.93 15.98
CA SER A 37 6.87 12.50 17.31
C SER A 37 5.73 12.64 18.31
N PHE A 38 5.56 11.65 19.18
CA PHE A 38 4.72 11.81 20.37
C PHE A 38 5.40 12.74 21.39
N ALA A 39 4.60 13.30 22.30
CA ALA A 39 5.13 14.00 23.46
C ALA A 39 5.78 12.96 24.40
N GLY A 40 7.07 12.74 24.23
CA GLY A 40 7.86 11.75 24.98
C GLY A 40 8.91 12.38 25.91
N GLU A 41 9.52 11.54 26.74
CA GLU A 41 10.67 11.93 27.57
C GLU A 41 11.83 12.41 26.70
N GLN A 42 12.61 13.38 27.20
CA GLN A 42 13.66 14.11 26.45
C GLN A 42 14.67 13.20 25.71
N ASN A 43 14.81 11.93 26.13
CA ASN A 43 15.81 10.99 25.64
C ASN A 43 15.26 9.83 24.80
N HIS A 44 13.93 9.69 24.63
CA HIS A 44 13.34 8.64 23.80
C HIS A 44 12.14 9.20 23.02
N LYS A 45 12.36 9.53 21.74
CA LYS A 45 11.30 10.00 20.84
C LYS A 45 10.67 8.82 20.12
N GLU A 46 9.45 8.49 20.50
CA GLU A 46 8.60 7.60 19.71
C GLU A 46 7.99 8.36 18.53
N PHE A 47 7.96 7.71 17.37
CA PHE A 47 7.38 8.25 16.16
C PHE A 47 6.15 7.46 15.74
N ALA A 48 5.21 8.17 15.11
CA ALA A 48 4.18 7.58 14.29
C ALA A 48 4.29 8.07 12.85
N PHE A 49 4.03 7.16 11.92
CA PHE A 49 3.92 7.47 10.51
C PHE A 49 2.57 8.13 10.24
N ALA A 50 2.59 9.34 9.68
CA ALA A 50 1.42 10.08 9.27
C ALA A 50 1.34 10.12 7.75
N ILE A 51 0.19 9.73 7.20
CA ILE A 51 -0.09 9.79 5.76
C ILE A 51 -1.41 10.53 5.50
N LYS A 52 -1.38 11.45 4.54
CA LYS A 52 -2.56 12.16 4.06
C LYS A 52 -3.49 11.18 3.34
N ARG A 53 -4.78 11.27 3.66
CA ARG A 53 -5.80 10.47 2.99
C ARG A 53 -5.94 10.90 1.53
N PHE A 54 -5.94 9.94 0.63
CA PHE A 54 -6.11 10.14 -0.82
C PHE A 54 -7.55 9.91 -1.29
N ASP A 55 -8.42 9.39 -0.44
CA ASP A 55 -9.85 9.18 -0.69
C ASP A 55 -10.68 10.43 -0.33
N ARG A 56 -10.13 11.62 -0.60
CA ARG A 56 -10.74 12.92 -0.33
C ARG A 56 -10.58 13.82 -1.55
N ASP A 57 -11.68 14.44 -2.00
CA ASP A 57 -11.62 15.39 -3.11
C ASP A 57 -10.99 16.73 -2.69
N GLU A 58 -10.89 17.67 -3.64
CA GLU A 58 -10.31 19.00 -3.39
C GLU A 58 -11.03 19.79 -2.29
N GLN A 59 -12.32 19.50 -2.05
CA GLN A 59 -13.13 20.10 -0.98
C GLN A 59 -13.15 19.25 0.30
N GLN A 60 -12.25 18.27 0.42
CA GLN A 60 -12.15 17.32 1.53
C GLN A 60 -13.40 16.43 1.71
N LYS A 61 -14.22 16.27 0.67
CA LYS A 61 -15.37 15.34 0.72
C LYS A 61 -14.90 13.92 0.46
N PRO A 62 -15.53 12.90 1.07
CA PRO A 62 -15.19 11.51 0.83
C PRO A 62 -15.34 11.13 -0.64
N MET A 63 -14.31 10.48 -1.19
CA MET A 63 -14.40 9.73 -2.45
C MET A 63 -14.48 8.25 -2.13
N HIS A 64 -15.26 7.48 -2.89
CA HIS A 64 -15.34 6.05 -2.67
C HIS A 64 -13.99 5.39 -2.99
N GLN A 65 -13.55 4.52 -2.08
CA GLN A 65 -12.37 3.68 -2.20
C GLN A 65 -12.80 2.23 -1.97
N GLU A 66 -12.25 1.32 -2.76
CA GLU A 66 -12.50 -0.11 -2.65
C GLU A 66 -11.19 -0.89 -2.76
N GLN A 67 -10.88 -1.75 -1.79
CA GLN A 67 -9.72 -2.64 -1.82
C GLN A 67 -9.93 -3.79 -2.82
N LEU A 68 -8.84 -4.30 -3.41
CA LEU A 68 -8.97 -5.33 -4.46
C LEU A 68 -9.55 -6.65 -3.99
N ASP A 69 -9.38 -7.03 -2.72
CA ASP A 69 -10.04 -8.23 -2.18
C ASP A 69 -11.56 -8.08 -2.22
N GLY A 70 -12.09 -6.92 -1.81
CA GLY A 70 -13.49 -6.55 -1.96
C GLY A 70 -13.96 -6.52 -3.42
N ALA A 71 -13.25 -5.78 -4.27
CA ALA A 71 -13.62 -5.63 -5.69
C ALA A 71 -13.63 -6.96 -6.45
N MET A 72 -12.72 -7.87 -6.10
CA MET A 72 -12.61 -9.20 -6.70
C MET A 72 -13.50 -10.25 -6.00
N ASN A 73 -14.24 -9.88 -4.96
CA ASN A 73 -15.05 -10.78 -4.13
C ASN A 73 -14.22 -11.95 -3.53
N ILE A 74 -13.04 -11.63 -3.01
CA ILE A 74 -12.14 -12.56 -2.34
C ILE A 74 -12.09 -12.18 -0.86
N ARG A 75 -12.33 -13.14 0.03
CA ARG A 75 -12.35 -12.88 1.48
C ARG A 75 -10.96 -12.77 2.09
N ASP A 76 -10.01 -13.53 1.57
CA ASP A 76 -8.63 -13.60 2.07
C ASP A 76 -7.73 -12.54 1.40
N LYS A 77 -6.96 -11.81 2.20
CA LYS A 77 -6.12 -10.72 1.71
C LYS A 77 -5.00 -11.18 0.77
N TYR A 78 -4.51 -12.41 0.94
CA TYR A 78 -3.46 -13.02 0.12
C TYR A 78 -4.02 -13.74 -1.11
N GLY A 79 -5.33 -13.70 -1.36
CA GLY A 79 -5.90 -14.35 -2.54
C GLY A 79 -6.07 -15.85 -2.39
N LYS A 80 -6.17 -16.36 -1.17
CA LYS A 80 -6.47 -17.77 -0.89
C LYS A 80 -7.97 -17.99 -1.03
N ILE A 81 -8.36 -18.73 -2.07
CA ILE A 81 -9.78 -19.01 -2.38
C ILE A 81 -10.19 -20.45 -2.04
N GLY A 82 -9.21 -21.32 -1.76
CA GLY A 82 -9.40 -22.71 -1.33
C GLY A 82 -9.16 -22.91 0.17
N ALA A 83 -9.53 -24.09 0.68
CA ALA A 83 -9.27 -24.49 2.06
C ALA A 83 -7.85 -25.07 2.28
N ASP A 84 -7.08 -25.19 1.21
CA ASP A 84 -5.72 -25.73 1.15
C ASP A 84 -4.64 -24.68 1.45
N ASN A 85 -5.03 -23.44 1.78
CA ASN A 85 -4.14 -22.33 2.10
C ASN A 85 -3.27 -21.86 0.92
N GLU A 86 -3.55 -22.32 -0.30
CA GLU A 86 -2.83 -21.96 -1.52
C GLU A 86 -3.22 -20.56 -2.02
N GLN A 87 -2.24 -19.80 -2.51
CA GLN A 87 -2.48 -18.49 -3.12
C GLN A 87 -2.88 -18.65 -4.58
N TYR A 88 -4.18 -18.51 -4.86
CA TYR A 88 -4.73 -18.67 -6.21
C TYR A 88 -4.74 -17.40 -7.05
N VAL A 89 -4.49 -16.25 -6.42
CA VAL A 89 -4.54 -14.95 -7.10
C VAL A 89 -3.11 -14.46 -7.28
N SER A 90 -2.62 -14.66 -8.51
CA SER A 90 -1.31 -14.17 -8.94
C SER A 90 -1.34 -12.66 -9.19
N TYR A 91 -0.17 -12.02 -9.13
CA TYR A 91 -0.02 -10.63 -9.54
C TYR A 91 -0.45 -10.37 -10.99
N GLU A 92 -0.32 -11.35 -11.88
CA GLU A 92 -0.84 -11.25 -13.25
C GLU A 92 -2.37 -11.10 -13.25
N ARG A 93 -3.08 -11.88 -12.44
CA ARG A 93 -4.53 -11.79 -12.30
C ARG A 93 -4.95 -10.45 -11.69
N VAL A 94 -4.22 -9.98 -10.67
CA VAL A 94 -4.41 -8.65 -10.09
C VAL A 94 -4.24 -7.55 -11.14
N ALA A 95 -3.14 -7.59 -11.92
CA ALA A 95 -2.86 -6.61 -12.96
C ALA A 95 -3.94 -6.60 -14.04
N LYS A 96 -4.35 -7.77 -14.55
CA LYS A 96 -5.44 -7.88 -15.52
C LYS A 96 -6.75 -7.31 -14.98
N PHE A 97 -7.09 -7.61 -13.73
CA PHE A 97 -8.30 -7.09 -13.11
C PHE A 97 -8.28 -5.56 -12.97
N ILE A 98 -7.16 -4.97 -12.54
CA ILE A 98 -6.98 -3.51 -12.49
C ILE A 98 -7.19 -2.91 -13.89
N LEU A 99 -6.54 -3.45 -14.92
CA LEU A 99 -6.60 -2.93 -16.29
C LEU A 99 -7.98 -3.09 -16.96
N GLN A 100 -8.83 -3.99 -16.45
CA GLN A 100 -10.22 -4.14 -16.91
C GLN A 100 -11.16 -3.08 -16.32
N HIS A 101 -10.83 -2.52 -15.15
CA HIS A 101 -11.69 -1.61 -14.40
C HIS A 101 -11.19 -0.15 -14.37
N THR A 102 -10.03 0.09 -14.99
CA THR A 102 -9.38 1.41 -15.09
C THR A 102 -8.95 1.67 -16.54
N GLU A 103 -8.37 2.83 -16.83
CA GLU A 103 -7.90 3.14 -18.18
C GLU A 103 -6.70 2.29 -18.59
N ASN A 104 -6.89 1.37 -19.53
CA ASN A 104 -5.81 0.47 -19.95
C ASN A 104 -4.80 1.16 -20.91
N HIS A 105 -3.86 1.93 -20.35
CA HIS A 105 -2.75 2.53 -21.09
C HIS A 105 -1.38 1.98 -20.64
N LEU A 106 -0.39 2.04 -21.54
CA LEU A 106 0.96 1.47 -21.30
C LEU A 106 1.61 2.00 -20.02
N ALA A 107 1.40 3.27 -19.68
CA ALA A 107 1.94 3.84 -18.45
C ALA A 107 1.38 3.17 -17.19
N GLN A 108 0.09 2.79 -17.16
CA GLN A 108 -0.52 2.10 -16.02
C GLN A 108 -0.06 0.64 -15.93
N GLN A 109 0.04 -0.05 -17.08
CA GLN A 109 0.62 -1.39 -17.12
C GLN A 109 2.05 -1.40 -16.55
N ARG A 110 2.87 -0.44 -16.97
CA ARG A 110 4.23 -0.26 -16.46
C ARG A 110 4.23 0.08 -14.98
N GLU A 111 3.32 0.94 -14.51
CA GLU A 111 3.22 1.29 -13.10
C GLU A 111 2.93 0.06 -12.23
N ILE A 112 1.90 -0.73 -12.55
CA ILE A 112 1.53 -1.95 -11.81
C ILE A 112 2.71 -2.91 -11.75
N PHE A 113 3.37 -3.15 -12.90
CA PHE A 113 4.57 -4.00 -12.95
C PHE A 113 5.68 -3.47 -12.04
N ARG A 114 5.95 -2.16 -12.09
CA ARG A 114 6.95 -1.54 -11.21
C ARG A 114 6.58 -1.69 -9.73
N ARG A 115 5.30 -1.56 -9.32
CA ARG A 115 4.88 -1.76 -7.92
C ARG A 115 5.31 -3.13 -7.39
N ILE A 116 5.10 -4.18 -8.20
CA ILE A 116 5.46 -5.57 -7.85
C ILE A 116 6.99 -5.74 -7.78
N ILE A 117 7.72 -5.23 -8.78
CA ILE A 117 9.18 -5.34 -8.81
C ILE A 117 9.82 -4.61 -7.63
N TYR A 118 9.35 -3.41 -7.29
CA TYR A 118 9.90 -2.68 -6.14
C TYR A 118 9.47 -3.28 -4.80
N ALA A 119 8.33 -3.98 -4.72
CA ALA A 119 8.01 -4.75 -3.51
C ALA A 119 9.03 -5.85 -3.29
N TYR A 120 9.39 -6.59 -4.36
CA TYR A 120 10.46 -7.57 -4.28
C TYR A 120 11.82 -6.94 -3.91
N LEU A 121 12.24 -5.87 -4.60
CA LEU A 121 13.54 -5.23 -4.37
C LEU A 121 13.68 -4.59 -2.98
N LEU A 122 12.59 -4.08 -2.41
CA LEU A 122 12.57 -3.46 -1.09
C LEU A 122 12.25 -4.47 0.03
N GLY A 123 12.11 -5.75 -0.30
CA GLY A 123 11.78 -6.78 0.68
C GLY A 123 10.41 -6.57 1.33
N ASN A 124 9.42 -6.09 0.57
CA ASN A 124 8.02 -6.07 1.00
C ASN A 124 7.37 -7.42 0.69
N ASN A 125 7.35 -8.31 1.67
CA ASN A 125 6.74 -9.64 1.55
C ASN A 125 5.22 -9.65 1.82
N ASP A 126 4.63 -8.51 2.22
CA ASP A 126 3.21 -8.39 2.57
C ASP A 126 2.43 -7.58 1.52
N LEU A 127 2.95 -7.44 0.29
CA LEU A 127 2.22 -6.82 -0.81
C LEU A 127 1.06 -7.71 -1.27
N HIS A 128 -0.12 -7.50 -0.71
CA HIS A 128 -1.30 -8.33 -0.95
C HIS A 128 -2.49 -7.51 -1.50
N LEU A 129 -3.65 -8.13 -1.69
CA LEU A 129 -4.79 -7.51 -2.37
C LEU A 129 -5.25 -6.20 -1.71
N ARG A 130 -5.12 -6.06 -0.38
CA ARG A 130 -5.51 -4.84 0.34
C ARG A 130 -4.55 -3.66 0.17
N ASN A 131 -3.35 -3.86 -0.38
CA ASN A 131 -2.40 -2.77 -0.72
C ASN A 131 -2.67 -2.17 -2.10
N PHE A 132 -3.68 -2.68 -2.80
CA PHE A 132 -4.20 -2.09 -4.00
C PHE A 132 -5.67 -1.72 -3.77
N SER A 133 -6.03 -0.52 -4.20
CA SER A 133 -7.42 -0.05 -4.15
C SER A 133 -7.79 0.65 -5.44
N PHE A 134 -9.07 0.65 -5.76
CA PHE A 134 -9.65 1.64 -6.66
C PHE A 134 -10.09 2.87 -5.89
N ILE A 135 -9.97 4.03 -6.54
CA ILE A 135 -10.64 5.27 -6.15
C ILE A 135 -11.63 5.59 -7.26
N TYR A 136 -12.80 6.11 -6.88
CA TYR A 136 -13.87 6.49 -7.79
C TYR A 136 -14.11 8.01 -7.75
N PRO A 137 -13.37 8.79 -8.56
CA PRO A 137 -13.58 10.23 -8.64
C PRO A 137 -14.93 10.55 -9.30
N LYS A 138 -15.53 11.68 -8.90
CA LYS A 138 -16.79 12.14 -9.50
C LYS A 138 -16.56 12.45 -10.98
N ASN A 139 -17.36 11.84 -11.86
CA ASN A 139 -17.34 12.04 -13.32
C ASN A 139 -16.04 11.58 -14.02
N SER A 140 -15.34 10.58 -13.49
CA SER A 140 -14.15 9.98 -14.10
C SER A 140 -14.25 8.45 -14.10
N HIS A 141 -13.47 7.78 -14.94
CA HIS A 141 -13.21 6.36 -14.77
C HIS A 141 -12.57 6.08 -13.40
N PRO A 142 -12.80 4.88 -12.82
CA PRO A 142 -12.07 4.43 -11.64
C PRO A 142 -10.57 4.49 -11.90
N LYS A 143 -9.81 4.83 -10.86
CA LYS A 143 -8.35 4.93 -10.91
C LYS A 143 -7.72 4.00 -9.91
N LEU A 144 -6.54 3.48 -10.24
CA LEU A 144 -5.70 2.80 -9.25
C LEU A 144 -5.27 3.83 -8.20
N ALA A 145 -5.49 3.51 -6.92
CA ALA A 145 -5.10 4.37 -5.82
C ALA A 145 -3.57 4.60 -5.79
N PRO A 146 -3.10 5.73 -5.22
CA PRO A 146 -1.69 5.94 -4.93
C PRO A 146 -1.08 4.78 -4.13
N ILE A 147 0.25 4.72 -4.04
CA ILE A 147 0.92 3.79 -3.13
C ILE A 147 0.57 4.13 -1.68
N TYR A 148 0.27 3.11 -0.88
CA TYR A 148 0.11 3.18 0.56
C TYR A 148 0.51 1.85 1.19
N ASP A 149 0.83 1.86 2.49
CA ASP A 149 1.12 0.65 3.25
C ASP A 149 2.22 -0.20 2.60
N PHE A 150 3.32 0.48 2.25
CA PHE A 150 4.49 -0.12 1.60
C PHE A 150 5.65 -0.10 2.58
N VAL A 151 6.07 -1.27 3.02
CA VAL A 151 7.05 -1.43 4.11
C VAL A 151 8.05 -2.53 3.77
N SER A 152 9.27 -2.41 4.28
CA SER A 152 10.26 -3.48 4.17
C SER A 152 10.18 -4.40 5.38
N VAL A 153 10.19 -5.72 5.16
CA VAL A 153 10.39 -6.67 6.26
C VAL A 153 11.87 -6.99 6.51
N SER A 154 12.78 -6.51 5.66
CA SER A 154 14.22 -6.76 5.81
C SER A 154 14.78 -6.40 7.19
N PRO A 155 14.31 -5.36 7.91
CA PRO A 155 14.76 -5.07 9.28
C PRO A 155 14.29 -6.07 10.34
N TYR A 156 13.37 -6.98 10.02
CA TYR A 156 12.72 -7.91 10.94
C TYR A 156 13.05 -9.37 10.55
N PRO A 157 14.27 -9.86 10.83
CA PRO A 157 14.71 -11.19 10.42
C PRO A 157 13.84 -12.33 10.99
N GLU A 158 13.22 -12.11 12.15
CA GLU A 158 12.28 -13.03 12.81
C GLU A 158 11.11 -13.43 11.90
N ILE A 159 10.71 -12.57 10.94
CA ILE A 159 9.59 -12.81 10.01
C ILE A 159 9.95 -13.81 8.90
N PHE A 160 11.24 -14.05 8.65
CA PHE A 160 11.70 -14.94 7.57
C PHE A 160 11.90 -16.40 8.02
N ASN A 161 11.78 -16.70 9.31
CA ASN A 161 11.99 -18.03 9.88
C ASN A 161 10.71 -18.88 9.89
#